data_AF-A0A327NM82-F1
#
_entry.id   AF-A0A327NM82-F1
#
_cell.length_a   1.000
_cell.length_b   1.000
_cell.length_c   1.000
_cell.angle_alpha   90.00
_cell.angle_beta   90.00
_cell.angle_gamma   90.00
#
_symmetry.space_group_name_H-M   'P 1'
#
loop_
_entity.id
_entity.type
_entity.pdbx_description
1 polymer ?
#
loop_
_entity_poly.entity_id
_entity_poly.type
_entity_poly.pdbx_seq_one_letter_code
_entity_poly.pdbx_strand_id
1 'polypeptide(L)' 'MEKRLKQLTEAERQAILEESPLEVFWAQGTGFAILKKDEPDSVKSYVHGIDEMDGRVAEDWIIRQYLLANDENRN' A
#
# COMPACT_ATOMS: atom_id res chain seq x y z
N MET A 1 -12.67 0.33 -9.27
CA MET A 1 -11.41 0.67 -8.60
C MET A 1 -10.25 0.94 -9.57
N GLU A 2 -9.95 0.05 -10.52
CA GLU A 2 -8.80 0.20 -11.43
C GLU A 2 -8.79 1.49 -12.28
N LYS A 3 -9.97 1.99 -12.69
CA LYS A 3 -10.07 3.28 -13.41
C LYS A 3 -9.60 4.46 -12.56
N ARG A 4 -9.90 4.45 -11.25
CA ARG A 4 -9.54 5.51 -10.31
C ARG A 4 -8.05 5.53 -10.04
N LEU A 5 -7.45 4.35 -9.85
CA LEU A 5 -6.00 4.18 -9.70
C LEU A 5 -5.22 4.77 -10.89
N LYS A 6 -5.69 4.52 -12.12
CA LYS A 6 -5.06 5.02 -13.36
C LYS A 6 -5.21 6.52 -13.58
N GLN A 7 -6.14 7.17 -12.87
CA GLN A 7 -6.39 8.61 -12.98
C GLN A 7 -5.62 9.42 -11.94
N LEU A 8 -5.05 8.78 -10.92
CA LEU A 8 -4.25 9.46 -9.91
C LEU A 8 -2.97 10.00 -10.54
N THR A 9 -2.72 11.28 -10.29
CA THR A 9 -1.42 11.91 -10.52
C THR A 9 -0.39 11.37 -9.52
N GLU A 10 0.90 11.52 -9.84
CA GLU A 10 1.96 11.07 -8.95
C GLU A 10 1.90 11.77 -7.58
N ALA A 11 1.50 13.05 -7.54
CA ALA A 11 1.31 13.79 -6.29
C ALA A 11 0.19 13.20 -5.43
N GLU A 12 -0.95 12.84 -6.03
CA GLU A 12 -2.05 12.21 -5.31
C GLU A 12 -1.67 10.81 -4.82
N ARG A 13 -0.89 10.06 -5.61
CA ARG A 13 -0.37 8.75 -5.19
C ARG A 13 0.50 8.89 -3.96
N GLN A 14 1.44 9.84 -3.95
CA GLN A 14 2.31 10.07 -2.80
C GLN A 14 1.54 10.53 -1.57
N ALA A 15 0.59 11.44 -1.71
CA ALA A 15 -0.26 11.86 -0.59
C ALA A 15 -1.02 10.66 0.03
N ILE A 16 -1.55 9.76 -0.79
CA ILE A 16 -2.22 8.54 -0.30
C ILE A 16 -1.24 7.62 0.41
N LEU A 17 -0.03 7.41 -0.13
CA LEU A 17 0.98 6.57 0.50
C LEU A 17 1.47 7.15 1.83
N GLU A 18 1.57 8.47 1.94
CA GLU A 18 1.90 9.17 3.19
C GLU A 18 0.82 8.99 4.25
N GLU A 19 -0.45 9.24 3.88
CA GLU A 19 -1.61 9.12 4.78
C GLU A 19 -1.97 7.68 5.15
N SER A 20 -1.66 6.72 4.27
CA SER A 20 -1.97 5.31 4.50
C SER A 20 -1.27 4.81 5.77
N PRO A 21 -1.95 4.01 6.62
CA PRO A 21 -1.30 3.35 7.76
C PRO A 21 -0.34 2.24 7.34
N LEU A 22 -0.25 1.96 6.04
CA LEU A 22 0.57 0.91 5.46
C LEU A 22 1.79 1.49 4.74
N GLU A 23 2.88 0.74 4.75
CA GLU A 23 4.12 1.04 4.02
C GLU A 23 4.67 -0.16 3.28
N VAL A 24 5.54 0.11 2.30
CA VAL A 24 6.24 -0.89 1.51
C VAL A 24 7.62 -1.13 2.10
N PHE A 25 7.96 -2.39 2.35
CA PHE A 25 9.27 -2.83 2.81
C PHE A 25 9.87 -3.83 1.83
N TRP A 26 11.11 -3.61 1.39
CA TRP A 26 11.79 -4.58 0.51
C TRP A 26 12.37 -5.74 1.34
N ALA A 27 11.78 -6.93 1.17
CA ALA A 27 12.26 -8.17 1.76
C ALA A 27 13.24 -8.85 0.79
N GLN A 28 14.53 -8.79 1.12
CA GLN A 28 15.58 -9.39 0.29
C GLN A 28 15.28 -10.86 0.01
N GLY A 29 15.23 -11.22 -1.28
CA GLY A 29 15.01 -12.59 -1.75
C GLY A 29 13.55 -13.06 -1.74
N THR A 30 12.59 -12.21 -1.34
CA THR A 30 11.15 -12.56 -1.26
C THR A 30 10.23 -11.56 -1.97
N GLY A 31 10.69 -10.34 -2.25
CA GLY A 31 9.88 -9.31 -2.91
C GLY A 31 9.55 -8.16 -1.96
N PHE A 32 8.37 -7.59 -2.08
CA PHE A 32 7.90 -6.52 -1.21
C PHE A 32 6.94 -7.02 -0.14
N ALA A 33 7.15 -6.61 1.10
CA ALA A 33 6.21 -6.78 2.19
C ALA A 33 5.43 -5.48 2.41
N ILE A 34 4.15 -5.60 2.73
CA ILE A 34 3.30 -4.51 3.17
C ILE A 34 3.19 -4.59 4.69
N LEU A 35 3.61 -3.53 5.36
CA LEU A 35 3.67 -3.45 6.82
C LEU A 35 2.77 -2.32 7.35
N LYS A 36 2.35 -2.41 8.61
CA LYS A 36 1.73 -1.31 9.35
C LYS A 36 2.79 -0.38 9.93
N LYS A 37 2.66 0.92 9.68
CA LYS A 37 3.59 1.95 10.13
C LYS A 37 3.58 2.16 11.66
N ASP A 38 2.44 1.92 12.29
CA ASP A 38 2.21 2.16 13.72
C ASP A 38 2.56 0.96 14.61
N GLU A 39 2.95 -0.18 14.03
CA GLU A 39 3.29 -1.40 14.75
C GLU A 39 4.82 -1.65 14.73
N PRO A 40 5.52 -1.45 15.86
CA PRO A 40 6.97 -1.65 15.93
C PRO A 40 7.40 -3.12 15.92
N ASP A 41 6.52 -4.06 16.26
CA ASP A 41 6.81 -5.49 16.19
C ASP A 41 6.73 -5.96 14.73
N SER A 42 7.87 -6.30 14.13
CA SER A 42 7.97 -6.64 12.70
C SER A 42 7.11 -7.84 12.28
N VAL A 43 6.83 -8.77 13.21
CA VAL A 43 5.99 -9.93 12.92
C VAL A 43 4.52 -9.52 12.92
N LYS A 44 4.13 -8.59 13.80
CA LYS A 44 2.75 -8.09 13.89
C LYS A 44 2.44 -7.00 12.88
N SER A 45 3.45 -6.27 12.42
CA SER A 45 3.29 -5.23 11.42
C SER A 45 3.02 -5.80 10.04
N TYR A 46 3.43 -7.04 9.77
CA TYR A 46 3.21 -7.72 8.49
C TYR A 46 1.72 -7.88 8.15
N VAL A 47 1.34 -7.38 6.97
CA VAL A 47 -0.02 -7.47 6.43
C VAL A 47 -0.09 -8.40 5.23
N HIS A 48 0.81 -8.20 4.25
CA HIS A 48 0.76 -8.91 2.99
C HIS A 48 2.14 -8.96 2.32
N GLY A 49 2.36 -9.96 1.48
CA GLY A 49 3.58 -10.14 0.69
C GLY A 49 3.25 -10.05 -0.80
N ILE A 50 4.13 -9.41 -1.55
CA ILE A 50 4.04 -9.22 -2.99
C ILE A 50 5.33 -9.78 -3.59
N ASP A 51 5.19 -10.93 -4.27
CA ASP A 51 6.29 -11.68 -4.86
C ASP A 51 6.87 -11.01 -6.14
N GLU A 52 6.52 -9.74 -6.40
CA GLU A 52 7.02 -8.97 -7.54
C GLU A 52 8.25 -8.14 -7.15
N MET A 53 9.15 -7.92 -8.11
CA MET A 53 10.34 -7.06 -7.93
C MET A 53 10.07 -5.59 -8.28
N ASP A 54 8.83 -5.24 -8.64
CA ASP A 54 8.43 -3.86 -8.93
C ASP A 54 7.69 -3.25 -7.73
N GLY A 55 8.34 -2.27 -7.08
CA GLY A 55 7.78 -1.57 -5.93
C GLY A 55 6.47 -0.83 -6.25
N ARG A 56 6.24 -0.50 -7.53
CA ARG A 56 5.01 0.17 -7.95
C ARG A 56 3.79 -0.72 -7.82
N VAL A 57 3.94 -2.04 -7.90
CA VAL A 57 2.84 -2.99 -7.66
C VAL A 57 2.48 -3.01 -6.17
N ALA A 58 3.49 -2.90 -5.29
CA ALA A 58 3.28 -2.81 -3.86
C ALA A 58 2.59 -1.51 -3.43
N GLU A 59 3.04 -0.38 -3.98
CA GLU A 59 2.37 0.91 -3.78
C GLU A 59 0.93 0.91 -4.33
N ASP A 60 0.71 0.37 -5.53
CA ASP A 60 -0.63 0.25 -6.13
C ASP A 60 -1.55 -0.58 -5.25
N TRP A 61 -1.04 -1.63 -4.60
CA TRP A 61 -1.82 -2.43 -3.67
C TRP A 61 -2.26 -1.59 -2.45
N ILE A 62 -1.33 -0.84 -1.84
CA ILE A 62 -1.65 0.06 -0.70
C ILE A 62 -2.70 1.09 -1.11
N ILE A 63 -2.52 1.76 -2.24
CA ILE A 63 -3.44 2.79 -2.73
C ILE A 63 -4.84 2.19 -2.96
N ARG A 64 -4.94 0.97 -3.49
CA ARG A 64 -6.24 0.28 -3.64
C ARG A 64 -6.91 0.05 -2.30
N GLN A 65 -6.18 -0.42 -1.28
CA GLN A 65 -6.76 -0.64 0.06
C GLN A 65 -7.25 0.65 0.69
N TYR A 66 -6.46 1.72 0.59
CA TYR A 66 -6.83 3.04 1.11
C TYR A 66 -8.10 3.58 0.45
N LEU A 67 -8.20 3.47 -0.88
CA LEU A 67 -9.38 3.90 -1.62
C LEU A 67 -10.62 3.04 -1.27
N LEU A 68 -10.45 1.73 -1.07
CA LEU A 68 -11.55 0.83 -0.69
C LEU A 68 -12.10 1.22 0.68
N ALA A 69 -11.23 1.37 1.69
CA ALA A 69 -11.62 1.75 3.04
C ALA A 69 -12.34 3.12 3.08
N ASN A 70 -11.90 4.09 2.26
CA ASN A 70 -12.54 5.40 2.16
C ASN A 70 -13.88 5.38 1.42
N ASP A 71 -14.05 4.50 0.43
CA ASP A 71 -15.34 4.34 -0.26
C ASP A 71 -16.36 3.61 0.63
N GLU A 72 -15.93 2.65 1.46
CA GLU A 72 -16.79 1.99 2.46
C GLU A 72 -17.28 2.95 3.55
N ASN A 73 -16.42 3.86 4.02
CA ASN A 73 -16.79 4.89 4.99
C ASN A 73 -17.74 5.98 4.44
N ARG A 74 -18.03 5.98 3.13
CA ARG A 74 -18.93 6.94 2.49
C ARG A 74 -20.36 6.42 2.26
N ASN A 75 -20.61 5.13 2.51
CA ASN A 75 -21.94 4.51 2.46
C ASN A 75 -22.50 4.27 3.87
#